data_AF-A0A7Y6XPX7-F1
#
_entry.id   AF-A0A7Y6XPX7-F1
#
_cell.length_a   1.000
_cell.length_b   1.000
_cell.length_c   1.000
_cell.angle_alpha   90.00
_cell.angle_beta   90.00
_cell.angle_gamma   90.00
#
_symmetry.space_group_name_H-M   'P 1'
#
loop_
_entity.id
_entity.type
_entity.pdbx_description
1 polymer ?
#
loop_
_entity_poly.entity_id
_entity_poly.type
_entity_poly.pdbx_seq_one_letter_code
_entity_poly.pdbx_strand_id
1 'polypeptide(L)'
;MARKKSFDEIDVLHKALQLFWRKGYNATSIQDLVDELGVNRASLYDTWGDKHNLYVAALKLYRQSTSSRLLNDIRSDMPARQVIRSLLERIVNDVILDKEKKGCFLVNATTELANCDMDIHQ
;
A
#
# COMPACT_ATOMS: atom_id res chain seq x y z
N MET A 1 -3.30 31.99 2.05
CA MET A 1 -4.40 31.26 2.74
C MET A 1 -4.38 29.83 2.26
N ALA A 2 -4.04 28.87 3.13
CA ALA A 2 -3.99 27.45 2.77
C ALA A 2 -5.39 26.99 2.35
N ARG A 3 -5.56 26.63 1.08
CA ARG A 3 -6.83 26.11 0.55
C ARG A 3 -7.10 24.80 1.29
N LYS A 4 -8.23 24.72 2.00
CA LYS A 4 -8.67 23.53 2.73
C LYS A 4 -8.64 22.34 1.75
N LYS A 5 -7.80 21.33 2.02
CA LYS A 5 -7.72 20.14 1.16
C LYS A 5 -9.11 19.52 1.04
N SER A 6 -9.50 19.26 -0.21
CA SER A 6 -10.75 18.68 -0.69
C SER A 6 -11.28 17.44 0.02
N PHE A 7 -10.33 16.65 0.49
CA PHE A 7 -10.43 15.21 0.56
C PHE A 7 -9.64 14.71 1.76
N ASP A 8 -9.98 13.51 2.21
CA ASP A 8 -9.24 12.79 3.22
C ASP A 8 -8.01 12.13 2.59
N GLU A 9 -6.82 12.58 2.99
CA GLU A 9 -5.55 12.06 2.47
C GLU A 9 -5.35 10.56 2.74
N ILE A 10 -5.87 10.06 3.88
CA ILE A 10 -5.76 8.66 4.25
C ILE A 10 -6.64 7.81 3.32
N ASP A 11 -7.89 8.22 3.10
CA ASP A 11 -8.80 7.54 2.16
C ASP A 11 -8.20 7.49 0.74
N VAL A 12 -7.68 8.63 0.26
CA VAL A 12 -7.02 8.71 -1.05
C VAL A 12 -5.80 7.81 -1.11
N LEU A 13 -4.97 7.76 -0.06
CA LEU A 13 -3.80 6.89 -0.03
C LEU A 13 -4.17 5.40 -0.02
N HIS A 14 -5.26 5.03 0.67
CA HIS A 14 -5.81 3.67 0.63
C HIS A 14 -6.30 3.28 -0.76
N LYS A 15 -6.99 4.18 -1.47
CA LYS A 15 -7.40 3.97 -2.87
C LYS A 15 -6.19 3.83 -3.80
N ALA A 16 -5.19 4.69 -3.65
CA ALA A 16 -3.94 4.60 -4.41
C ALA A 16 -3.25 3.26 -4.19
N LEU A 17 -3.14 2.83 -2.92
CA LEU A 17 -2.62 1.51 -2.56
C LEU A 17 -3.36 0.39 -3.29
N GLN A 18 -4.70 0.37 -3.27
CA GLN A 18 -5.47 -0.68 -3.95
C GLN A 18 -5.27 -0.67 -5.48
N LEU A 19 -5.25 0.51 -6.09
CA LEU A 19 -5.03 0.63 -7.53
C LEU A 19 -3.64 0.13 -7.94
N PHE A 20 -2.60 0.59 -7.25
CA PHE A 20 -1.24 0.17 -7.49
C PHE A 20 -1.02 -1.31 -7.21
N TRP A 21 -1.70 -1.87 -6.20
CA TRP A 21 -1.61 -3.30 -5.90
C TRP A 21 -2.24 -4.14 -7.01
N ARG A 22 -3.34 -3.66 -7.61
CA ARG A 22 -4.02 -4.35 -8.72
C ARG A 22 -3.29 -4.20 -10.06
N LYS A 23 -2.78 -3.00 -10.39
CA LYS A 23 -2.22 -2.70 -11.72
C LYS A 23 -0.69 -2.70 -11.78
N GLY A 24 0.01 -2.50 -10.66
CA GLY A 24 1.45 -2.19 -10.65
C GLY A 24 1.73 -0.70 -10.89
N TYR A 25 2.98 -0.28 -10.65
CA TYR A 25 3.38 1.12 -10.78
C TYR A 25 3.39 1.59 -12.25
N ASN A 26 4.01 0.82 -13.14
CA ASN A 26 4.23 1.21 -14.53
C ASN A 26 2.93 1.20 -15.35
N ALA A 27 2.03 0.25 -15.09
CA ALA A 27 0.74 0.17 -15.79
C ALA A 27 -0.34 1.11 -15.20
N THR A 28 -0.01 1.87 -14.15
CA THR A 28 -0.91 2.89 -13.59
C THR A 28 -0.55 4.26 -14.15
N SER A 29 -1.48 4.86 -14.88
CA SER A 29 -1.35 6.22 -15.40
C SER A 29 -1.83 7.27 -14.39
N ILE A 30 -1.47 8.54 -14.61
CA ILE A 30 -2.03 9.67 -13.83
C ILE A 30 -3.54 9.77 -14.01
N GLN A 31 -4.08 9.39 -15.17
CA GLN A 31 -5.53 9.43 -15.40
C GLN A 31 -6.23 8.35 -14.58
N ASP A 32 -5.70 7.12 -14.54
CA ASP A 32 -6.24 6.07 -13.66
C ASP A 32 -6.30 6.52 -12.20
N LEU A 33 -5.26 7.23 -11.74
CA LEU A 33 -5.21 7.76 -10.39
C LEU A 33 -6.31 8.80 -10.17
N VAL A 34 -6.44 9.79 -11.05
CA VAL A 34 -7.50 10.81 -10.95
C VAL A 34 -8.88 10.19 -10.86
N ASP A 35 -9.14 9.19 -11.71
CA ASP A 35 -10.44 8.53 -11.81
C ASP A 35 -10.75 7.66 -10.57
N GLU A 36 -9.79 6.88 -10.09
CA GLU A 36 -9.98 6.01 -8.91
C GLU A 36 -9.99 6.80 -7.59
N LEU A 37 -9.13 7.80 -7.45
CA LEU A 37 -8.95 8.56 -6.22
C LEU A 37 -10.08 9.58 -6.02
N GLY A 38 -10.75 10.00 -7.09
CA GLY A 38 -11.76 11.06 -7.07
C GLY A 38 -11.18 12.45 -6.81
N VAL A 39 -9.89 12.66 -7.15
CA VAL A 39 -9.19 13.94 -6.99
C VAL A 39 -8.73 14.45 -8.35
N ASN A 40 -8.71 15.77 -8.52
CA ASN A 40 -8.17 16.35 -9.76
C ASN A 40 -6.63 16.28 -9.78
N ARG A 41 -6.04 16.37 -10.99
CA ARG A 41 -4.58 16.30 -11.20
C ARG A 41 -3.80 17.33 -10.38
N ALA A 42 -4.30 18.56 -10.27
CA ALA A 42 -3.60 19.62 -9.54
C ALA A 42 -3.52 19.29 -8.05
N SER A 43 -4.59 18.78 -7.45
CA SER A 43 -4.63 18.35 -6.05
C SER A 43 -3.70 17.16 -5.77
N LEU A 44 -3.61 16.21 -6.70
CA LEU A 44 -2.68 15.08 -6.61
C LEU A 44 -1.23 15.58 -6.55
N TYR A 45 -0.83 16.43 -7.50
CA TYR A 45 0.53 16.98 -7.55
C TYR A 45 0.82 17.96 -6.40
N ASP A 46 -0.15 18.76 -5.96
CA ASP A 46 0.02 19.66 -4.80
C ASP A 46 0.26 18.88 -3.49
N THR A 47 -0.30 17.67 -3.38
CA THR A 47 -0.22 16.88 -2.15
C THR A 47 0.97 15.92 -2.12
N TRP A 48 1.21 15.20 -3.22
CA TRP A 48 2.25 14.17 -3.30
C TRP A 48 3.40 14.56 -4.23
N GLY A 49 3.33 15.66 -4.97
CA GLY A 49 4.37 16.07 -5.91
C GLY A 49 4.30 15.32 -7.24
N ASP A 50 4.30 13.98 -7.22
CA ASP A 50 4.23 13.12 -8.40
C ASP A 50 3.65 11.72 -8.09
N LYS A 51 3.55 10.88 -9.14
CA LYS A 51 3.09 9.49 -9.04
C LYS A 51 4.01 8.65 -8.15
N HIS A 52 5.32 8.89 -8.21
CA HIS A 52 6.32 8.11 -7.50
C HIS A 52 6.22 8.31 -5.99
N ASN A 53 6.16 9.55 -5.53
CA ASN A 53 5.96 9.89 -4.14
C ASN A 53 4.63 9.36 -3.57
N LEU A 54 3.55 9.40 -4.37
CA LEU A 54 2.27 8.76 -4.00
C LEU A 54 2.42 7.24 -3.87
N TYR A 55 3.16 6.60 -4.77
CA TYR A 55 3.43 5.15 -4.73
C TYR A 55 4.28 4.76 -3.50
N VAL A 56 5.34 5.51 -3.21
CA VAL A 56 6.17 5.33 -2.01
C VAL A 56 5.35 5.52 -0.74
N ALA A 57 4.46 6.52 -0.72
CA ALA A 57 3.54 6.73 0.40
C ALA A 57 2.57 5.54 0.59
N ALA A 58 2.04 4.99 -0.50
CA ALA A 58 1.18 3.81 -0.46
C ALA A 58 1.92 2.57 0.05
N LEU A 59 3.19 2.38 -0.34
CA LEU A 59 4.04 1.31 0.18
C LEU A 59 4.32 1.46 1.68
N LYS A 60 4.60 2.68 2.14
CA LYS A 60 4.77 2.97 3.57
C LYS A 60 3.50 2.65 4.37
N LEU A 61 2.34 3.04 3.86
CA LEU A 61 1.04 2.70 4.47
C LEU A 61 0.86 1.19 4.57
N TYR A 62 1.12 0.44 3.50
CA TYR A 62 1.04 -1.02 3.49
C TYR A 62 1.97 -1.63 4.56
N ARG A 63 3.25 -1.24 4.58
CA ARG A 63 4.23 -1.74 5.56
C ARG A 63 3.83 -1.44 7.00
N GLN A 64 3.36 -0.22 7.28
CA GLN A 64 2.91 0.16 8.62
C GLN A 64 1.70 -0.67 9.06
N SER A 65 0.75 -0.91 8.16
CA SER A 65 -0.44 -1.72 8.46
C SER A 65 -0.08 -3.19 8.75
N THR A 66 0.85 -3.77 8.00
CA THR A 66 1.30 -5.16 8.21
C THR A 66 2.18 -5.28 9.46
N SER A 67 3.10 -4.34 9.68
CA SER A 67 4.02 -4.36 10.82
C SER A 67 3.30 -4.14 12.15
N SER A 68 2.35 -3.19 12.20
CA SER A 68 1.56 -2.94 13.42
C SER A 68 0.74 -4.16 13.83
N ARG A 69 0.13 -4.87 12.86
CA ARG A 69 -0.60 -6.12 13.11
C ARG A 69 0.33 -7.21 13.65
N LEU A 70 1.49 -7.41 13.02
CA LEU A 70 2.47 -8.39 13.48
C LEU A 70 2.99 -8.07 14.90
N LEU A 71 3.29 -6.80 15.18
CA LEU A 71 3.75 -6.38 16.50
C LEU A 71 2.68 -6.60 17.58
N ASN A 72 1.40 -6.41 17.26
CA ASN A 72 0.31 -6.70 18.17
C ASN A 72 0.22 -8.20 18.49
N ASP A 73 0.41 -9.07 17.49
CA ASP A 73 0.42 -10.52 17.70
C ASP A 73 1.61 -10.94 18.58
N ILE A 74 2.80 -10.37 18.35
CA ILE A 74 4.02 -10.67 19.11
C ILE A 74 3.92 -10.19 20.57
N ARG A 75 3.25 -9.05 20.81
CA ARG A 75 3.04 -8.49 22.16
C ARG A 75 1.95 -9.19 22.96
N SER A 76 1.30 -10.20 22.38
CA SER A 76 0.35 -11.02 23.13
C SER A 76 1.07 -11.90 24.15
N ASP A 77 0.40 -12.24 25.25
CA ASP A 77 0.92 -13.19 26.26
C ASP A 77 0.91 -14.66 25.77
N MET A 78 0.78 -14.88 24.46
CA MET A 78 0.75 -16.23 23.88
C MET A 78 2.16 -16.83 23.75
N PRO A 79 2.29 -18.16 23.86
CA PRO A 79 3.54 -18.84 23.52
C PRO A 79 3.98 -18.53 22.08
N ALA A 80 5.28 -18.32 21.86
CA ALA A 80 5.83 -17.96 20.54
C ALA A 80 5.36 -18.87 19.39
N ARG A 81 5.27 -20.20 19.63
CA ARG A 81 4.77 -21.16 18.66
C ARG A 81 3.32 -20.87 18.21
N GLN A 82 2.47 -20.41 19.13
CA GLN A 82 1.08 -20.05 18.81
C GLN A 82 1.04 -18.75 18.02
N VAL A 83 1.84 -17.74 18.38
CA VAL A 83 1.98 -16.49 17.60
C VAL A 83 2.38 -16.79 16.15
N ILE A 84 3.40 -17.62 15.95
CA ILE A 84 3.87 -18.02 14.61
C ILE A 84 2.76 -18.74 13.85
N ARG A 85 2.04 -19.68 14.50
CA ARG A 85 0.92 -20.39 13.88
C ARG A 85 -0.18 -19.42 13.43
N SER A 86 -0.63 -18.54 14.31
CA SER A 86 -1.70 -17.57 14.00
C SER A 86 -1.31 -16.63 12.86
N LEU A 87 -0.04 -16.22 12.81
CA LEU A 87 0.48 -15.42 11.71
C LEU A 87 0.38 -16.17 10.37
N LEU A 88 0.84 -17.42 10.32
CA LEU A 88 0.79 -18.24 9.11
C LEU A 88 -0.65 -18.54 8.68
N GLU A 89 -1.54 -18.88 9.62
CA GLU A 89 -2.96 -19.12 9.34
C GLU A 89 -3.64 -17.86 8.77
N ARG A 90 -3.33 -16.68 9.30
CA ARG A 90 -3.82 -15.41 8.73
C ARG A 90 -3.32 -15.18 7.31
N ILE A 91 -2.02 -15.37 7.06
CA ILE A 91 -1.47 -15.22 5.71
C ILE A 91 -2.17 -16.16 4.72
N VAL A 92 -2.39 -17.42 5.11
CA VAL A 92 -3.14 -18.39 4.30
C VAL A 92 -4.57 -17.91 4.05
N ASN A 93 -5.27 -17.41 5.06
CA ASN A 93 -6.62 -16.88 4.92
C ASN A 93 -6.66 -15.67 3.98
N ASP A 94 -5.75 -14.71 4.14
CA ASP A 94 -5.65 -13.52 3.29
C ASP A 94 -5.43 -13.93 1.82
N VAL A 95 -4.57 -14.92 1.55
CA VAL A 95 -4.31 -15.45 0.21
C VAL A 95 -5.50 -16.18 -0.38
N ILE A 96 -6.19 -17.02 0.41
CA ILE A 96 -7.36 -17.78 -0.05
C ILE A 96 -8.54 -16.84 -0.36
N LEU A 97 -8.72 -15.78 0.44
CA LEU A 97 -9.82 -14.84 0.29
C LEU A 97 -9.56 -13.76 -0.77
N ASP A 98 -8.32 -13.61 -1.23
CA ASP A 98 -7.95 -12.68 -2.29
C ASP A 98 -8.46 -13.15 -3.67
N LYS A 99 -9.68 -12.71 -4.01
CA LYS A 99 -10.32 -12.99 -5.30
C LYS A 99 -9.55 -12.43 -6.49
N GLU A 100 -8.82 -11.34 -6.29
CA GLU A 100 -8.05 -10.66 -7.34
C GLU A 100 -6.66 -11.29 -7.51
N LYS A 101 -6.24 -12.20 -6.61
CA LYS A 101 -4.95 -12.91 -6.62
C LYS A 101 -3.76 -11.94 -6.78
N LYS A 102 -3.82 -10.81 -6.09
CA LYS A 102 -2.85 -9.71 -6.18
C LYS A 102 -1.52 -10.05 -5.50
N GLY A 103 -1.51 -11.04 -4.60
CA GLY A 103 -0.29 -11.44 -3.89
C GLY A 103 0.19 -10.35 -2.92
N CYS A 104 1.46 -10.38 -2.52
CA CYS A 104 2.02 -9.39 -1.59
C CYS A 104 2.42 -8.11 -2.33
N PHE A 105 1.86 -6.96 -1.92
CA PHE A 105 2.15 -5.68 -2.56
C PHE A 105 3.64 -5.33 -2.52
N LEU A 106 4.32 -5.60 -1.40
CA LEU A 106 5.75 -5.35 -1.25
C LEU A 106 6.60 -6.22 -2.20
N VAL A 107 6.22 -7.49 -2.37
CA VAL A 107 6.90 -8.41 -3.29
C VAL A 107 6.70 -7.96 -4.74
N ASN A 108 5.49 -7.52 -5.10
CA ASN A 108 5.21 -6.99 -6.43
C ASN A 108 6.06 -5.74 -6.71
N ALA A 109 6.11 -4.80 -5.75
CA ALA A 109 6.88 -3.56 -5.89
C ALA A 109 8.38 -3.81 -6.06
N THR A 110 8.96 -4.68 -5.23
CA THR A 110 10.38 -5.06 -5.33
C THR A 110 10.66 -5.80 -6.63
N THR A 111 9.78 -6.70 -7.06
CA THR A 111 9.93 -7.40 -8.34
C THR A 111 9.87 -6.43 -9.53
N GLU A 112 9.00 -5.42 -9.47
CA GLU A 112 8.80 -4.46 -10.55
C GLU A 112 9.91 -3.39 -10.62
N LEU A 113 10.39 -2.90 -9.48
CA LEU A 113 11.19 -1.67 -9.42
C LEU A 113 12.53 -1.79 -8.71
N ALA A 114 12.86 -2.90 -8.03
CA ALA A 114 14.08 -2.98 -7.22
C ALA A 114 15.34 -2.59 -8.00
N ASN A 115 15.51 -3.01 -9.25
CA ASN A 115 16.74 -2.70 -9.99
C ASN A 115 16.81 -1.27 -10.55
N CYS A 116 15.73 -0.49 -10.46
CA CYS A 116 15.61 0.80 -11.12
C CYS A 116 15.28 1.95 -10.14
N ASP A 117 14.92 1.63 -8.89
CA ASP A 117 14.41 2.61 -7.93
C ASP A 117 14.88 2.29 -6.50
N MET A 118 15.79 3.12 -5.99
CA MET A 118 16.37 2.90 -4.66
C MET A 118 15.40 3.15 -3.51
N ASP A 119 14.33 3.92 -3.72
CA ASP A 119 13.34 4.18 -2.67
C ASP A 119 12.47 2.93 -2.40
N ILE A 120 12.54 1.93 -3.28
CA ILE A 120 11.81 0.66 -3.18
C ILE A 120 12.64 -0.45 -2.50
N HIS A 121 13.97 -0.29 -2.38
CA HIS A 121 14.90 -1.30 -1.85
C HIS A 121 14.78 -1.66 -0.36
N GLN A 122 13.77 -1.15 0.35
CA GLN A 122 13.70 -1.27 1.82
C GLN A 122 13.06 -2.56 2.32
#